data_AF-A0AAV6BYT2-F1
#
_entry.id   AF-A0AAV6BYT2-F1
#
_cell.length_a   1.000
_cell.length_b   1.000
_cell.length_c   1.000
_cell.angle_alpha   90.00
_cell.angle_beta   90.00
_cell.angle_gamma   90.00
#
_symmetry.space_group_name_H-M   'P 1'
#
loop_
_entity.id
_entity.type
_entity.pdbx_description
1 polymer ?
#
loop_
_entity_poly.entity_id
_entity_poly.type
_entity_poly.pdbx_seq_one_letter_code
_entity_poly.pdbx_strand_id
1 'polypeptide(L)'
;MKTHMLAVSALLLAASAGFAHSARAQEKDYLSPLEADKIRDAPTPNDRIVLFLSFADDRLKKFQYELAHPSATRHSEILNALLNSYVGCVDDAADIVQLGREKQLNVSKGIDLMIAKTREFLVVLEQISTAGQEIDLYKDNLEDAIEGTRDALSDAQKAKKEVAPPPVRRKGGP
;
A
#
# COMPACT_ATOMS: atom_id res chain seq x y z
N MET A 1 -5.26 -23.05 -73.36
CA MET A 1 -6.67 -22.60 -73.49
C MET A 1 -7.10 -22.15 -72.09
N LYS A 2 -6.90 -20.88 -71.73
CA LYS A 2 -7.83 -19.73 -71.82
C LYS A 2 -9.13 -19.87 -71.00
N THR A 3 -9.17 -19.08 -69.92
CA THR A 3 -10.30 -18.34 -69.27
C THR A 3 -11.42 -19.18 -68.65
N HIS A 4 -11.92 -18.92 -67.43
CA HIS A 4 -12.63 -17.74 -66.88
C HIS A 4 -12.57 -17.77 -65.33
N MET A 5 -12.31 -16.70 -64.57
CA MET A 5 -13.11 -15.48 -64.27
C MET A 5 -13.96 -15.60 -62.99
N LEU A 6 -13.86 -14.57 -62.12
CA LEU A 6 -14.67 -14.20 -60.93
C LEU A 6 -14.40 -14.97 -59.61
N ALA A 7 -13.76 -14.41 -58.58
CA ALA A 7 -14.08 -13.24 -57.72
C ALA A 7 -15.26 -13.47 -56.76
N VAL A 8 -14.98 -13.58 -55.46
CA VAL A 8 -15.69 -12.88 -54.36
C VAL A 8 -14.72 -12.72 -53.18
N SER A 9 -14.36 -11.48 -52.88
CA SER A 9 -13.74 -11.09 -51.61
C SER A 9 -14.79 -11.12 -50.50
N ALA A 10 -14.51 -11.78 -49.39
CA ALA A 10 -15.25 -11.63 -48.14
C ALA A 10 -14.31 -11.05 -47.09
N LEU A 11 -14.36 -9.72 -46.95
CA LEU A 11 -13.69 -8.95 -45.91
C LEU A 11 -14.50 -9.13 -44.62
N LEU A 12 -14.07 -10.05 -43.75
CA LEU A 12 -14.64 -10.20 -42.41
C LEU A 12 -14.08 -9.10 -41.50
N LEU A 13 -14.79 -7.96 -41.42
CA LEU A 13 -14.68 -7.04 -40.29
C LEU A 13 -15.29 -7.71 -39.06
N ALA A 14 -14.48 -8.43 -38.29
CA ALA A 14 -14.82 -8.74 -36.91
C ALA A 14 -14.56 -7.48 -36.08
N ALA A 15 -15.65 -6.77 -35.76
CA ALA A 15 -15.64 -5.68 -34.79
C ALA A 15 -15.11 -6.21 -33.46
N SER A 16 -13.90 -5.80 -33.10
CA SER A 16 -13.38 -5.89 -31.74
C SER A 16 -14.22 -4.98 -30.86
N ALA A 17 -15.33 -5.51 -30.36
CA ALA A 17 -16.05 -4.93 -29.23
C ALA A 17 -15.07 -4.88 -28.06
N GLY A 18 -14.52 -3.69 -27.82
CA GLY A 18 -13.66 -3.42 -26.68
C GLY A 18 -14.43 -3.75 -25.41
N PHE A 19 -14.10 -4.87 -24.80
CA PHE A 19 -14.23 -4.99 -23.36
C PHE A 19 -13.20 -4.02 -22.77
N ALA A 20 -13.59 -2.76 -22.65
CA ALA A 20 -13.03 -1.88 -21.65
C ALA A 20 -13.40 -2.50 -20.29
N HIS A 21 -12.60 -3.47 -19.86
CA HIS A 21 -12.59 -3.92 -18.49
C HIS A 21 -12.16 -2.69 -17.71
N SER A 22 -13.14 -1.94 -17.22
CA SER A 22 -12.89 -0.96 -16.18
C SER A 22 -12.26 -1.79 -15.07
N ALA A 23 -10.96 -1.64 -14.87
CA ALA A 23 -10.26 -2.18 -13.73
C ALA A 23 -10.87 -1.47 -12.52
N ARG A 24 -12.03 -1.96 -12.05
CA ARG A 24 -12.49 -1.68 -10.69
C ARG A 24 -11.39 -2.29 -9.85
N ALA A 25 -10.49 -1.45 -9.36
CA ALA A 25 -9.55 -1.82 -8.33
C ALA A 25 -10.36 -2.60 -7.29
N GLN A 26 -9.89 -3.81 -6.97
CA GLN A 26 -10.53 -4.68 -6.00
C GLN A 26 -10.82 -3.83 -4.76
N GLU A 27 -12.10 -3.73 -4.40
CA GLU A 27 -12.52 -2.94 -3.25
C GLU A 27 -11.84 -3.55 -2.03
N LYS A 28 -11.04 -2.73 -1.33
CA LYS A 28 -10.24 -3.20 -0.20
C LYS A 28 -11.09 -3.05 1.04
N ASP A 29 -11.42 -4.16 1.68
CA ASP A 29 -12.39 -4.20 2.79
C ASP A 29 -12.01 -3.30 3.99
N TYR A 30 -10.74 -2.89 4.11
CA TYR A 30 -10.22 -1.99 5.16
C TYR A 30 -10.22 -0.49 4.80
N LEU A 31 -10.55 -0.15 3.55
CA LEU A 31 -10.74 1.23 3.13
C LEU A 31 -12.24 1.54 3.10
N SER A 32 -12.62 2.70 3.62
CA SER A 32 -13.93 3.24 3.30
C SER A 32 -14.02 3.63 1.82
N PRO A 33 -15.22 3.71 1.23
CA PRO A 33 -15.38 4.13 -0.16
C PRO A 33 -14.71 5.48 -0.47
N LEU A 34 -14.80 6.43 0.46
CA LEU A 34 -14.18 7.75 0.31
C LEU A 34 -12.64 7.69 0.33
N GLU A 35 -12.05 6.78 1.10
CA GLU A 35 -10.61 6.59 1.14
C GLU A 35 -10.11 5.88 -0.12
N ALA A 36 -10.85 4.88 -0.59
CA ALA A 36 -10.58 4.22 -1.86
C ALA A 36 -10.65 5.22 -3.03
N ASP A 37 -11.64 6.11 -3.04
CA ASP A 37 -11.75 7.19 -4.02
C ASP A 37 -10.54 8.13 -3.96
N LYS A 38 -10.10 8.56 -2.77
CA LYS A 38 -8.89 9.39 -2.60
C LYS A 38 -7.64 8.71 -3.18
N ILE A 39 -7.47 7.41 -2.95
CA ILE A 39 -6.33 6.64 -3.49
C ILE A 39 -6.40 6.57 -5.02
N ARG A 40 -7.60 6.31 -5.57
CA ARG A 40 -7.81 6.24 -7.02
C ARG A 40 -7.49 7.58 -7.70
N ASP A 41 -7.93 8.67 -7.09
CA ASP A 41 -7.82 10.01 -7.66
C ASP A 41 -6.44 10.65 -7.42
N ALA A 42 -5.60 10.03 -6.58
CA ALA A 42 -4.23 10.47 -6.34
C ALA A 42 -3.34 10.32 -7.59
N PRO A 43 -2.66 11.40 -8.03
CA PRO A 43 -2.04 11.47 -9.35
C PRO A 43 -0.69 10.75 -9.41
N THR A 44 0.05 10.64 -8.30
CA THR A 44 1.37 9.99 -8.29
C THR A 44 1.45 8.83 -7.28
N PRO A 45 2.38 7.89 -7.48
CA PRO A 45 2.67 6.86 -6.49
C PRO A 45 3.01 7.42 -5.10
N ASN A 46 3.73 8.55 -5.03
CA ASN A 46 4.05 9.19 -3.75
C ASN A 46 2.78 9.67 -3.02
N ASP A 47 1.83 10.25 -3.74
CA ASP A 47 0.56 10.72 -3.15
C ASP A 47 -0.25 9.55 -2.60
N ARG A 48 -0.25 8.40 -3.31
CA ARG A 48 -0.90 7.17 -2.83
C ARG A 48 -0.24 6.62 -1.57
N ILE A 49 1.10 6.58 -1.54
CA ILE A 49 1.86 6.15 -0.35
C ILE A 49 1.54 7.06 0.85
N VAL A 50 1.50 8.39 0.65
CA VAL A 50 1.13 9.35 1.70
C VAL A 50 -0.27 9.04 2.26
N LEU A 51 -1.24 8.81 1.38
CA LEU A 51 -2.62 8.52 1.79
C LEU A 51 -2.71 7.21 2.58
N PHE A 52 -2.12 6.12 2.08
CA PHE A 52 -2.09 4.85 2.81
C PHE A 52 -1.46 4.97 4.20
N LEU A 53 -0.31 5.63 4.31
CA LEU A 53 0.35 5.85 5.60
C LEU A 53 -0.47 6.76 6.53
N SER A 54 -1.20 7.75 5.98
CA SER A 54 -2.11 8.58 6.78
C SER A 54 -3.31 7.78 7.31
N PHE A 55 -3.82 6.86 6.50
CA PHE A 55 -4.91 5.98 6.91
C PHE A 55 -4.42 5.01 7.98
N ALA A 56 -3.26 4.40 7.81
CA ALA A 56 -2.64 3.56 8.85
C ALA A 56 -2.53 4.32 10.19
N ASP A 57 -2.01 5.56 10.17
CA ASP A 57 -1.92 6.42 11.34
C ASP A 57 -3.29 6.66 12.00
N ASP A 58 -4.34 6.92 11.21
CA ASP A 58 -5.70 7.08 11.73
C ASP A 58 -6.25 5.80 12.38
N ARG A 59 -5.95 4.62 11.83
CA ARG A 59 -6.39 3.34 12.43
C ARG A 59 -5.69 3.10 13.75
N LEU A 60 -4.39 3.35 13.80
CA LEU A 60 -3.60 3.17 15.02
C LEU A 60 -4.03 4.14 16.13
N LYS A 61 -4.34 5.40 15.79
CA LYS A 61 -4.93 6.37 16.73
C LYS A 61 -6.30 5.94 17.23
N LYS A 62 -7.17 5.44 16.35
CA LYS A 62 -8.48 4.89 16.75
C LYS A 62 -8.33 3.67 17.64
N PHE A 63 -7.34 2.83 17.39
CA PHE A 63 -7.04 1.66 18.22
C PHE A 63 -6.63 2.08 19.64
N GLN A 64 -5.71 3.04 19.76
CA GLN A 64 -5.34 3.63 21.06
C GLN A 64 -6.54 4.27 21.77
N TYR A 65 -7.39 4.97 21.02
CA TYR A 65 -8.60 5.58 21.58
C TYR A 65 -9.57 4.54 22.14
N GLU A 66 -9.81 3.46 21.38
CA GLU A 66 -10.66 2.34 21.78
C GLU A 66 -10.10 1.63 23.02
N LEU A 67 -8.78 1.43 23.13
CA LEU A 67 -8.15 0.91 24.35
C LEU A 67 -8.39 1.81 25.57
N ALA A 68 -8.30 3.13 25.39
CA ALA A 68 -8.50 4.09 26.48
C ALA A 68 -9.99 4.30 26.83
N HIS A 69 -10.89 4.08 25.87
CA HIS A 69 -12.32 4.29 26.00
C HIS A 69 -13.08 3.09 25.39
N PRO A 70 -13.08 1.92 26.06
CA PRO A 70 -13.67 0.72 25.50
C PRO A 70 -15.15 0.89 25.16
N SER A 71 -15.50 0.53 23.93
CA SER A 71 -16.89 0.45 23.50
C SER A 71 -17.64 -0.58 24.35
N ALA A 72 -18.83 -0.22 24.84
CA ALA A 72 -19.64 -1.10 25.69
C ALA A 72 -19.99 -2.44 25.01
N THR A 73 -19.96 -2.48 23.68
CA THR A 73 -20.16 -3.68 22.88
C THR A 73 -19.10 -3.77 21.81
N ARG A 74 -18.67 -5.00 21.47
CA ARG A 74 -17.77 -5.30 20.34
C ARG A 74 -16.33 -4.75 20.47
N HIS A 75 -15.89 -4.40 21.69
CA HIS A 75 -14.54 -3.89 21.94
C HIS A 75 -13.43 -4.72 21.26
N SER A 76 -13.37 -6.02 21.54
CA SER A 76 -12.38 -6.93 20.94
C SER A 76 -12.46 -6.96 19.40
N GLU A 77 -13.66 -7.01 18.83
CA GLU A 77 -13.83 -6.99 17.36
C GLU A 77 -13.31 -5.69 16.75
N ILE A 78 -13.58 -4.55 17.40
CA ILE A 78 -13.13 -3.23 16.95
C ILE A 78 -11.61 -3.15 16.99
N LEU A 79 -10.98 -3.58 18.08
CA LEU A 79 -9.52 -3.62 18.21
C LEU A 79 -8.86 -4.43 17.09
N ASN A 80 -9.35 -5.66 16.87
CA ASN A 80 -8.80 -6.53 15.84
C ASN A 80 -9.04 -5.99 14.42
N ALA A 81 -10.22 -5.44 14.15
CA ALA A 81 -10.54 -4.83 12.86
C ALA A 81 -9.65 -3.61 12.56
N LEU A 82 -9.34 -2.80 13.57
CA LEU A 82 -8.45 -1.64 13.43
C LEU A 82 -7.01 -2.06 13.16
N LEU A 83 -6.48 -3.09 13.83
CA LEU A 83 -5.14 -3.61 13.54
C LEU A 83 -5.05 -4.22 12.15
N ASN A 84 -6.02 -5.05 11.75
CA ASN A 84 -6.04 -5.61 10.39
C ASN A 84 -6.13 -4.52 9.32
N SER A 85 -6.92 -3.47 9.57
CA SER A 85 -7.02 -2.34 8.65
C SER A 85 -5.74 -1.49 8.61
N TYR A 86 -5.03 -1.37 9.74
CA TYR A 86 -3.72 -0.75 9.81
C TYR A 86 -2.71 -1.52 8.95
N VAL A 87 -2.64 -2.85 9.11
CA VAL A 87 -1.72 -3.72 8.34
C VAL A 87 -1.98 -3.58 6.85
N GLY A 88 -3.23 -3.71 6.41
CA GLY A 88 -3.56 -3.56 4.98
C GLY A 88 -3.15 -2.21 4.40
N CYS A 89 -3.22 -1.12 5.18
CA CYS A 89 -2.74 0.18 4.72
C CYS A 89 -1.21 0.23 4.60
N VAL A 90 -0.46 -0.38 5.52
CA VAL A 90 1.01 -0.41 5.47
C VAL A 90 1.51 -1.30 4.32
N ASP A 91 0.89 -2.46 4.13
CA ASP A 91 1.23 -3.40 3.05
C ASP A 91 1.01 -2.75 1.68
N ASP A 92 -0.11 -2.07 1.49
CA ASP A 92 -0.37 -1.34 0.25
C ASP A 92 0.61 -0.21 -0.02
N ALA A 93 1.06 0.50 1.01
CA ALA A 93 2.10 1.51 0.85
C ALA A 93 3.41 0.84 0.38
N ALA A 94 3.75 -0.32 0.93
CA ALA A 94 4.91 -1.11 0.54
C ALA A 94 4.80 -1.59 -0.92
N ASP A 95 3.65 -2.11 -1.33
CA ASP A 95 3.38 -2.57 -2.68
C ASP A 95 3.51 -1.43 -3.71
N ILE A 96 3.04 -0.23 -3.39
CA ILE A 96 3.20 0.94 -4.28
C ILE A 96 4.68 1.34 -4.39
N VAL A 97 5.46 1.24 -3.31
CA VAL A 97 6.92 1.44 -3.36
C VAL A 97 7.56 0.40 -4.28
N GLN A 98 7.26 -0.88 -4.09
CA GLN A 98 7.81 -1.96 -4.90
C GLN A 98 7.44 -1.80 -6.38
N LEU A 99 6.16 -1.65 -6.70
CA LEU A 99 5.67 -1.48 -8.06
C LEU A 99 6.26 -0.23 -8.72
N GLY A 100 6.40 0.86 -7.96
CA GLY A 100 7.04 2.07 -8.44
C GLY A 100 8.49 1.84 -8.82
N ARG A 101 9.24 1.04 -8.04
CA ARG A 101 10.61 0.65 -8.38
C ARG A 101 10.69 -0.24 -9.61
N GLU A 102 9.86 -1.28 -9.68
CA GLU A 102 9.82 -2.19 -10.83
C GLU A 102 9.53 -1.43 -12.13
N LYS A 103 8.66 -0.42 -12.07
CA LYS A 103 8.29 0.44 -13.19
C LYS A 103 9.18 1.68 -13.36
N GLN A 104 10.26 1.80 -12.58
CA GLN A 104 11.18 2.96 -12.62
C GLN A 104 10.50 4.32 -12.45
N LEU A 105 9.40 4.36 -11.69
CA LEU A 105 8.68 5.58 -11.33
C LEU A 105 9.38 6.28 -10.16
N ASN A 106 9.21 7.60 -10.07
CA ASN A 106 9.73 8.35 -8.93
C ASN A 106 8.93 8.05 -7.66
N VAL A 107 9.48 7.22 -6.77
CA VAL A 107 8.94 6.88 -5.44
C VAL A 107 9.86 7.29 -4.28
N SER A 108 10.91 8.06 -4.56
CA SER A 108 11.93 8.44 -3.57
C SER A 108 11.34 9.10 -2.31
N LYS A 109 10.43 10.05 -2.50
CA LYS A 109 9.75 10.75 -1.39
C LYS A 109 8.85 9.80 -0.59
N GLY A 110 8.12 8.91 -1.27
CA GLY A 110 7.29 7.90 -0.65
C GLY A 110 8.10 6.93 0.20
N ILE A 111 9.26 6.47 -0.30
CA ILE A 111 10.20 5.63 0.45
C ILE A 111 10.68 6.35 1.72
N ASP A 112 11.11 7.61 1.60
CA ASP A 112 11.57 8.38 2.76
C ASP A 112 10.49 8.54 3.83
N LEU A 113 9.25 8.83 3.41
CA LEU A 113 8.11 8.93 4.32
C LEU A 113 7.78 7.57 4.95
N MET A 114 7.80 6.49 4.18
CA MET A 114 7.52 5.14 4.68
C MET A 114 8.52 4.72 5.75
N ILE A 115 9.81 5.01 5.57
CA ILE A 115 10.85 4.76 6.59
C ILE A 115 10.58 5.58 7.87
N ALA A 116 10.20 6.85 7.73
CA ALA A 116 9.91 7.70 8.88
C ALA A 116 8.67 7.18 9.65
N LYS A 117 7.57 6.93 8.93
CA LYS A 117 6.29 6.52 9.51
C LYS A 117 6.32 5.13 10.12
N THR A 118 6.92 4.14 9.47
CA THR A 118 7.01 2.79 10.04
C THR A 118 7.85 2.76 11.32
N ARG A 119 8.86 3.62 11.47
CA ARG A 119 9.57 3.79 12.76
C ARG A 119 8.67 4.38 13.85
N GLU A 120 7.91 5.42 13.51
CA GLU A 120 6.94 6.01 14.45
C GLU A 120 5.89 4.97 14.89
N PHE A 121 5.36 4.19 13.94
CA PHE A 121 4.37 3.17 14.23
C PHE A 121 4.93 2.02 15.07
N LEU A 122 6.17 1.58 14.82
CA LEU A 122 6.80 0.53 15.62
C LEU A 122 6.96 0.95 17.09
N VAL A 123 7.36 2.20 17.35
CA VAL A 123 7.45 2.71 18.73
C VAL A 123 6.11 2.57 19.44
N VAL A 124 5.02 2.91 18.75
CA VAL A 124 3.66 2.78 19.29
C VAL A 124 3.26 1.33 19.51
N LEU A 125 3.41 0.47 18.49
CA LEU A 125 2.98 -0.93 18.54
C LEU A 125 3.76 -1.71 19.60
N GLU A 126 5.07 -1.49 19.71
CA GLU A 126 5.93 -2.11 20.74
C GLU A 126 5.57 -1.64 22.15
N GLN A 127 5.21 -0.36 22.31
CA GLN A 127 4.70 0.17 23.57
C GLN A 127 3.38 -0.51 23.97
N ILE A 128 2.45 -0.67 23.02
CA ILE A 128 1.19 -1.40 23.24
C ILE A 128 1.46 -2.87 23.58
N SER A 129 2.41 -3.52 22.92
CA SER A 129 2.76 -4.93 23.20
C SER A 129 3.33 -5.13 24.60
N THR A 130 3.99 -4.11 25.16
CA THR A 130 4.63 -4.21 26.48
C THR A 130 3.72 -3.75 27.62
N ALA A 131 2.88 -2.74 27.38
CA ALA A 131 2.13 -2.04 28.42
C ALA A 131 0.62 -1.90 28.11
N GLY A 132 0.14 -2.52 27.04
CA GLY A 132 -1.26 -2.51 26.65
C GLY A 132 -2.15 -3.20 27.67
N GLN A 133 -3.37 -2.70 27.80
CA GLN A 133 -4.42 -3.34 28.60
C GLN A 133 -5.13 -4.38 27.75
N GLU A 134 -5.59 -5.47 28.36
CA GLU A 134 -6.38 -6.50 27.67
C GLU A 134 -5.71 -7.08 26.42
N ILE A 135 -4.37 -7.19 26.43
CA ILE A 135 -3.55 -7.67 25.29
C ILE A 135 -4.08 -8.98 24.71
N ASP A 136 -4.54 -9.90 25.55
CA ASP A 136 -5.07 -11.20 25.12
C ASP A 136 -6.23 -11.09 24.11
N LEU A 137 -6.94 -9.96 24.05
CA LEU A 137 -8.04 -9.74 23.10
C LEU A 137 -7.57 -9.49 21.66
N TYR A 138 -6.32 -9.07 21.45
CA TYR A 138 -5.81 -8.61 20.15
C TYR A 138 -4.34 -8.97 19.89
N LYS A 139 -3.76 -9.82 20.75
CA LYS A 139 -2.34 -10.14 20.77
C LYS A 139 -1.82 -10.61 19.41
N ASP A 140 -2.49 -11.57 18.80
CA ASP A 140 -2.04 -12.18 17.54
C ASP A 140 -1.99 -11.13 16.42
N ASN A 141 -3.05 -10.33 16.25
CA ASN A 141 -3.06 -9.25 15.25
C ASN A 141 -2.05 -8.13 15.57
N LEU A 142 -1.71 -7.91 16.84
CA LEU A 142 -0.66 -6.96 17.21
C LEU A 142 0.72 -7.48 16.86
N GLU A 143 0.99 -8.77 17.11
CA GLU A 143 2.24 -9.42 16.71
C GLU A 143 2.41 -9.36 15.19
N ASP A 144 1.37 -9.71 14.42
CA ASP A 144 1.33 -9.58 12.96
C ASP A 144 1.57 -8.13 12.51
N ALA A 145 0.94 -7.16 13.17
CA ALA A 145 1.13 -5.74 12.85
C ALA A 145 2.55 -5.26 13.11
N ILE A 146 3.21 -5.74 14.18
CA ILE A 146 4.61 -5.43 14.48
C ILE A 146 5.51 -6.06 13.42
N GLU A 147 5.32 -7.34 13.10
CA GLU A 147 6.12 -8.06 12.11
C GLU A 147 6.00 -7.43 10.72
N GLY A 148 4.77 -7.24 10.22
CA GLY A 148 4.52 -6.60 8.93
C GLY A 148 5.08 -5.19 8.85
N THR A 149 5.02 -4.41 9.95
CA THR A 149 5.63 -3.06 9.96
C THR A 149 7.17 -3.11 9.95
N ARG A 150 7.79 -4.10 10.61
CA ARG A 150 9.26 -4.29 10.56
C ARG A 150 9.72 -4.70 9.16
N ASP A 151 8.97 -5.57 8.50
CA ASP A 151 9.27 -6.00 7.14
C ASP A 151 9.11 -4.85 6.16
N ALA A 152 8.00 -4.11 6.24
CA ALA A 152 7.77 -2.90 5.46
C ALA A 152 8.89 -1.85 5.65
N LEU A 153 9.36 -1.64 6.89
CA LEU A 153 10.50 -0.76 7.18
C LEU A 153 11.80 -1.28 6.54
N SER A 154 12.08 -2.58 6.68
CA SER A 154 13.26 -3.23 6.12
C SER A 154 13.30 -3.09 4.60
N ASP A 155 12.18 -3.34 3.94
CA ASP A 155 12.06 -3.27 2.49
C ASP A 155 12.13 -1.83 1.96
N ALA A 156 11.52 -0.86 2.65
CA ALA A 156 11.69 0.54 2.33
C ALA A 156 13.16 0.99 2.46
N GLN A 157 13.90 0.51 3.47
CA GLN A 157 15.33 0.79 3.61
C GLN A 157 16.19 0.16 2.52
N LYS A 158 15.87 -1.08 2.09
CA LYS A 158 16.53 -1.72 0.94
C LYS A 158 16.26 -0.92 -0.33
N ALA A 159 14.99 -0.61 -0.60
CA ALA A 159 14.54 0.23 -1.70
C ALA A 159 15.34 1.55 -1.77
N LYS A 160 15.47 2.26 -0.64
CA LYS A 160 16.23 3.53 -0.57
C LYS A 160 17.67 3.41 -1.05
N LYS A 161 18.36 2.29 -0.75
CA LYS A 161 19.74 2.06 -1.18
C LYS A 161 19.84 1.82 -2.69
N GLU A 162 18.83 1.18 -3.26
CA GLU A 162 18.80 0.81 -4.68
C GLU A 162 18.38 1.97 -5.59
N VAL A 163 17.59 2.93 -5.08
CA VAL A 163 17.24 4.17 -5.81
C VAL A 163 18.25 5.30 -5.55
N ALA A 164 19.31 5.06 -4.75
CA ALA A 164 20.32 6.08 -4.49
C ALA A 164 21.08 6.43 -5.79
N PRO A 165 21.28 7.72 -6.10
CA PRO A 165 22.03 8.11 -7.28
C PRO A 165 23.46 7.54 -7.23
N PRO A 166 24.08 7.20 -8.38
CA PRO A 166 25.42 6.65 -8.42
C PRO A 166 26.40 7.54 -7.65
N PRO A 167 27.35 6.96 -6.88
CA PRO A 167 28.32 7.75 -6.14
C PRO A 167 29.06 8.67 -7.12
N VAL A 168 29.05 9.98 -6.82
CA VAL A 168 29.76 10.97 -7.63
C VAL A 168 31.24 10.59 -7.63
N ARG A 169 31.75 10.10 -8.76
CA ARG A 169 33.19 9.93 -8.95
C ARG A 169 33.82 11.31 -8.77
N ARG A 170 34.48 11.55 -7.63
CA ARG A 170 35.37 12.69 -7.48
C ARG A 170 36.40 12.56 -8.60
N LYS A 171 36.34 13.46 -9.59
CA LYS A 171 37.42 13.59 -10.57
C LYS A 171 38.70 13.80 -9.76
N GLY A 172 39.64 12.87 -9.88
CA GLY A 172 40.95 12.99 -9.27
C GLY A 172 41.50 14.37 -9.62
N GLY A 173 41.83 15.14 -8.57
CA GLY A 173 42.54 16.39 -8.74
C GLY A 173 43.91 16.14 -9.37
N PRO A 174 44.47 17.17 -10.04
CA PRO A 174 45.71 17.08 -10.81
C PRO A 174 46.91 16.61 -9.97
#